data_AF-A0A434CGY8-F1
#
_entry.id   AF-A0A434CGY8-F1
#
_cell.length_a   1.000
_cell.length_b   1.000
_cell.length_c   1.000
_cell.angle_alpha   90.00
_cell.angle_beta   90.00
_cell.angle_gamma   90.00
#
_symmetry.space_group_name_H-M   'P 1'
#
loop_
_entity.id
_entity.type
_entity.pdbx_description
1 polymer ?
#
loop_
_entity_poly.entity_id
_entity_poly.type
_entity_poly.pdbx_seq_one_letter_code
_entity_poly.pdbx_strand_id
1 'polypeptide(L)' 'AYRRTMQRLLDLPIRIGHGGHGPSFDAKRMREIANGYLRRTDGIGA' A
#
# COMPACT_ATOMS: atom_id res chain seq x y z
N ALA A 1 -7.21 2.76 -11.23
CA ALA A 1 -6.42 1.50 -11.24
C ALA A 1 -5.75 1.21 -9.89
N TYR A 2 -4.89 2.10 -9.37
CA TYR A 2 -4.09 1.85 -8.16
C TYR A 2 -4.86 1.60 -6.86
N ARG A 3 -6.06 2.18 -6.67
CA ARG A 3 -6.88 1.95 -5.47
C ARG A 3 -7.17 0.47 -5.20
N ARG A 4 -7.55 -0.29 -6.24
CA ARG A 4 -7.80 -1.74 -6.12
C ARG A 4 -6.53 -2.52 -5.79
N THR A 5 -5.38 -2.11 -6.33
CA THR A 5 -4.09 -2.69 -5.98
C THR A 5 -3.77 -2.45 -4.51
N MET A 6 -3.96 -1.23 -4.01
CA MET A 6 -3.71 -0.91 -2.59
C MET A 6 -4.62 -1.70 -1.66
N GLN A 7 -5.89 -1.91 -2.02
CA GLN A 7 -6.80 -2.78 -1.27
C GLN A 7 -6.28 -4.22 -1.22
N ARG A 8 -5.89 -4.80 -2.36
CA ARG A 8 -5.34 -6.16 -2.42
C ARG A 8 -4.08 -6.31 -1.56
N LEU A 9 -3.20 -5.31 -1.52
CA LEU A 9 -1.98 -5.34 -0.70
C LEU A 9 -2.27 -5.42 0.81
N LEU A 10 -3.46 -5.01 1.26
CA LEU A 10 -3.87 -5.17 2.65
C LEU A 10 -4.30 -6.60 2.97
N ASP A 11 -4.87 -7.30 2.00
CA ASP A 11 -5.42 -8.65 2.15
C ASP A 11 -4.38 -9.75 1.93
N LEU A 12 -3.32 -9.50 1.15
CA LEU A 12 -2.27 -10.48 0.94
C LEU A 12 -1.42 -10.69 2.21
N PRO A 13 -0.98 -11.93 2.48
CA PRO A 13 -0.07 -12.24 3.60
C PRO A 13 1.38 -11.86 3.26
N ILE A 14 1.60 -10.58 2.92
CA ILE A 14 2.91 -10.04 2.57
C ILE A 14 3.81 -10.09 3.81
N ARG A 15 5.02 -10.62 3.65
CA ARG A 15 6.05 -10.65 4.70
C ARG A 15 7.11 -9.57 4.48
N ILE A 16 7.54 -9.42 3.22
CA ILE A 16 8.57 -8.46 2.81
C ILE A 16 8.12 -7.81 1.49
N GLY A 17 8.23 -6.48 1.40
CA GLY A 17 8.07 -5.70 0.19
C GLY A 17 9.40 -5.15 -0.30
N HIS A 18 9.65 -5.23 -1.60
CA HIS A 18 10.81 -4.64 -2.25
C HIS A 18 10.34 -3.43 -3.07
N GLY A 19 10.69 -2.23 -2.62
CA GLY A 19 10.45 -1.01 -3.39
C GLY A 19 11.34 -0.96 -4.62
N GLY A 20 10.95 -0.18 -5.63
CA GLY A 20 11.83 0.11 -6.77
C GLY A 20 13.08 0.92 -6.39
N HIS A 21 13.07 1.56 -5.22
CA HIS A 21 14.21 2.23 -4.60
C HIS A 21 14.18 2.00 -3.08
N GLY A 22 15.34 2.18 -2.43
CA GLY A 22 15.46 2.07 -0.98
C GLY A 22 15.49 0.63 -0.46
N PRO A 23 15.51 0.45 0.87
CA PRO A 23 15.57 -0.87 1.48
C PRO A 23 14.23 -1.61 1.39
N SER A 24 14.33 -2.94 1.48
CA SER A 24 13.16 -3.80 1.70
C SER A 24 12.44 -3.42 2.99
N PHE A 25 11.14 -3.63 3.04
CA PHE A 25 10.31 -3.28 4.19
C PHE A 25 9.34 -4.39 4.57
N ASP A 26 8.81 -4.32 5.78
CA ASP A 26 7.94 -5.36 6.34
C ASP A 26 6.46 -5.17 5.96
N ALA A 27 5.65 -6.14 6.38
CA ALA A 27 4.20 -6.13 6.21
C ALA A 27 3.53 -4.87 6.79
N LYS A 28 4.04 -4.37 7.93
CA LYS A 28 3.49 -3.19 8.60
C LYS A 28 3.66 -1.97 7.71
N ARG A 29 4.87 -1.75 7.19
CA ARG A 29 5.17 -0.64 6.28
C ARG A 29 4.38 -0.75 4.97
N MET A 30 4.17 -1.96 4.44
CA MET A 30 3.30 -2.16 3.27
C MET A 30 1.88 -1.63 3.53
N ARG A 31 1.29 -1.97 4.68
CA ARG A 31 -0.05 -1.52 5.06
C ARG A 31 -0.12 0.00 5.26
N GLU A 32 0.93 0.61 5.81
CA GLU A 32 1.00 2.08 5.94
C GLU A 32 0.95 2.78 4.58
N ILE A 33 1.74 2.29 3.61
CA ILE A 33 1.79 2.85 2.26
C ILE A 33 0.43 2.71 1.58
N ALA A 34 -0.16 1.51 1.62
CA ALA A 34 -1.46 1.23 1.02
C ALA A 34 -2.57 2.09 1.63
N ASN A 35 -2.69 2.12 2.96
CA ASN A 35 -3.68 2.94 3.64
C ASN A 35 -3.47 4.44 3.41
N GLY A 36 -2.22 4.90 3.41
CA GLY A 36 -1.90 6.30 3.12
C GLY A 36 -2.33 6.71 1.71
N TYR A 37 -2.14 5.83 0.72
CA TYR A 37 -2.63 6.07 -0.64
C TYR A 37 -4.17 6.10 -0.70
N LEU A 38 -4.84 5.13 -0.07
CA LEU A 38 -6.30 5.07 -0.05
C LEU A 38 -6.93 6.31 0.59
N ARG A 39 -6.44 6.75 1.76
CA ARG A 39 -6.94 7.97 2.43
C ARG A 39 -6.78 9.22 1.57
N ARG A 40 -5.60 9.41 0.96
CA ARG A 40 -5.36 10.57 0.09
C ARG A 40 -6.26 10.57 -1.14
N THR A 41 -6.54 9.39 -1.70
CA THR A 41 -7.34 9.29 -2.93
C THR A 41 -8.84 9.25 -2.67
N ASP A 42 -9.28 8.89 -1.46
CA ASP A 42 -10.70 8.97 -1.04
C ASP A 42 -11.21 10.42 -1.09
N GLY A 43 -10.40 11.38 -0.63
CA GLY A 43 -10.77 12.80 -0.62
C GLY A 43 -10.58 13.55 -1.94
N ILE A 44 -10.04 12.90 -2.98
CA ILE A 44 -9.79 13.52 -4.30
C ILE A 44 -10.83 13.06 -5.34
N GLY A 45 -11.75 12.16 -4.95
CA GLY A 45 -12.75 11.58 -5.85
C GLY A 45 -14.18 11.56 -5.30
N ALA A 46 -14.51 12.41 -4.33
CA ALA A 46 -15.88 12.67 -3.86
C ALA A 46 -16.38 14.01 -4.40
#